data_AF-Q608G7-F1
#
_entry.id   AF-Q608G7-F1
#
_cell.length_a   1.000
_cell.length_b   1.000
_cell.length_c   1.000
_cell.angle_alpha   90.00
_cell.angle_beta   90.00
_cell.angle_gamma   90.00
#
_symmetry.space_group_name_H-M   'P 1'
#
loop_
_entity.id
_entity.type
_entity.pdbx_description
1 polymer ?
#
loop_
_entity_poly.entity_id
_entity_poly.type
_entity_poly.pdbx_seq_one_letter_code
_entity_poly.pdbx_strand_id
1 'polypeptide(L)'
;MPHILRLCPAPGVPPSRSAPGDRTEIQTSIRKIPGRAKHMKINLILAYVFKFVTFVFFSFIILVYAGLLILLPLDIMFQVIRIFAGIGFPTVIAALVGMGALGYVGYKVYLAPALYKLVFDVGYQLIEFTRLQLRRFDDLIAAEQGGKG
;
A
#
# COMPACT_ATOMS: atom_id res chain seq x y z
N MET A 1 47.38 -53.42 -22.59
CA MET A 1 46.09 -54.12 -22.62
C MET A 1 45.21 -53.53 -21.52
N PRO A 2 43.92 -53.27 -21.77
CA PRO A 2 43.32 -52.63 -22.95
C PRO A 2 42.25 -51.59 -22.48
N HIS A 3 41.45 -50.83 -23.24
CA HIS A 3 41.21 -50.58 -24.66
C HIS A 3 40.08 -49.51 -24.75
N ILE A 4 40.18 -48.58 -25.73
CA ILE A 4 39.11 -48.27 -26.72
C ILE A 4 37.89 -47.44 -26.23
N LEU A 5 37.31 -46.48 -26.97
CA LEU A 5 37.64 -45.76 -28.21
C LEU A 5 36.78 -44.48 -28.22
N ARG A 6 37.29 -43.46 -28.92
CA ARG A 6 36.58 -42.57 -29.86
C ARG A 6 35.04 -42.59 -29.89
N LEU A 7 34.47 -41.39 -29.91
CA LEU A 7 33.79 -40.86 -31.10
C LEU A 7 33.74 -39.32 -31.03
N CYS A 8 34.64 -38.68 -31.79
CA CYS A 8 34.40 -37.37 -32.36
C CYS A 8 33.27 -37.48 -33.40
N PRO A 9 32.38 -36.50 -33.54
CA PRO A 9 31.85 -36.14 -34.85
C PRO A 9 32.81 -35.15 -35.53
N ALA A 10 33.07 -35.44 -36.80
CA ALA A 10 34.02 -34.79 -37.69
C ALA A 10 33.64 -33.35 -38.07
N PRO A 11 34.62 -32.53 -38.53
CA PRO A 11 34.40 -31.17 -38.99
C PRO A 11 33.85 -31.17 -40.42
N GLY A 12 32.82 -30.36 -40.71
CA GLY A 12 32.41 -30.16 -42.11
C GLY A 12 30.96 -29.81 -42.44
N VAL A 13 30.16 -29.24 -41.53
CA VAL A 13 28.85 -28.68 -41.95
C VAL A 13 28.61 -27.31 -41.32
N PRO A 14 28.74 -26.24 -42.13
CA PRO A 14 27.71 -25.21 -42.19
C PRO A 14 27.35 -24.90 -43.65
N PRO A 15 26.26 -24.17 -43.96
CA PRO A 15 25.09 -23.78 -43.16
C PRO A 15 23.76 -24.12 -43.88
N SER A 16 22.71 -24.57 -43.19
CA SER A 16 21.35 -24.45 -43.77
C SER A 16 20.76 -23.11 -43.35
N ARG A 17 21.08 -22.11 -44.16
CA ARG A 17 20.54 -20.76 -44.15
C ARG A 17 19.11 -20.80 -44.70
N SER A 18 18.11 -21.13 -43.87
CA SER A 18 16.71 -20.91 -44.21
C SER A 18 16.35 -19.44 -43.96
N ALA A 19 16.47 -18.65 -45.02
CA ALA A 19 15.78 -17.39 -45.34
C ALA A 19 15.49 -16.37 -44.20
N PRO A 20 16.19 -15.23 -44.16
CA PRO A 20 15.90 -14.10 -43.27
C PRO A 20 14.95 -13.09 -43.94
N GLY A 21 13.79 -13.54 -44.44
CA GLY A 21 12.89 -12.69 -45.24
C GLY A 21 11.39 -12.78 -44.96
N ASP A 22 10.93 -13.73 -44.13
CA ASP A 22 9.50 -14.07 -44.08
C ASP A 22 8.95 -14.33 -42.67
N ARG A 23 9.61 -13.79 -41.63
CA ARG A 23 9.07 -13.80 -40.24
C ARG A 23 8.70 -12.40 -39.73
N THR A 24 9.09 -11.36 -40.46
CA THR A 24 8.81 -9.97 -40.07
C THR A 24 7.45 -9.49 -40.55
N GLU A 25 6.85 -10.10 -41.57
CA GLU A 25 5.54 -9.66 -42.09
C GLU A 25 4.36 -10.16 -41.25
N ILE A 26 4.39 -11.43 -40.81
CA ILE A 26 3.27 -12.03 -40.06
C ILE A 26 3.16 -11.46 -38.63
N GLN A 27 4.28 -11.08 -38.01
CA GLN A 27 4.28 -10.44 -36.68
C GLN A 27 3.74 -9.00 -36.69
N THR A 28 3.74 -8.35 -37.86
CA THR A 28 3.32 -6.94 -37.99
C THR A 28 1.83 -6.81 -38.28
N SER A 29 1.20 -7.82 -38.89
CA SER A 29 -0.23 -7.81 -39.23
C SER A 29 -1.15 -8.13 -38.03
N ILE A 30 -0.65 -8.86 -37.01
CA ILE A 30 -1.41 -9.15 -35.77
C ILE A 30 -1.50 -7.92 -34.83
N ARG A 31 -0.74 -6.84 -35.09
CA ARG A 31 -0.71 -5.66 -34.20
C ARG A 31 -1.83 -4.63 -34.46
N LYS A 32 -2.67 -4.83 -35.47
CA LYS A 32 -3.68 -3.82 -35.88
C LYS A 32 -5.11 -4.35 -35.73
N ILE A 33 -5.53 -4.59 -34.48
CA ILE A 33 -6.94 -4.74 -34.10
C ILE A 33 -7.44 -3.34 -33.62
N PRO A 34 -8.13 -2.56 -34.47
CA PRO A 34 -8.53 -1.17 -34.15
C PRO A 34 -9.65 -1.04 -33.10
N GLY A 35 -10.18 -2.15 -32.57
CA GLY A 35 -11.21 -2.15 -31.52
C GLY A 35 -10.69 -2.08 -30.07
N ARG A 36 -9.39 -2.27 -29.84
CA ARG A 36 -8.81 -2.42 -28.48
C ARG A 36 -8.52 -1.10 -27.75
N ALA A 37 -8.67 0.04 -28.42
CA ALA A 37 -8.26 1.35 -27.89
C ALA A 37 -9.29 2.00 -26.96
N LYS A 38 -10.59 1.66 -27.07
CA LYS A 38 -11.64 2.27 -26.23
C LYS A 38 -11.71 1.61 -24.83
N HIS A 39 -11.55 0.29 -24.75
CA HIS A 39 -11.54 -0.45 -23.48
C HIS A 39 -10.31 -0.17 -22.62
N MET A 40 -9.15 0.11 -23.24
CA MET A 40 -7.91 0.41 -22.53
C MET A 40 -8.01 1.72 -21.71
N LYS A 41 -8.75 2.72 -22.23
CA LYS A 41 -9.03 3.97 -21.49
C LYS A 41 -9.95 3.75 -20.30
N ILE A 42 -10.96 2.88 -20.44
CA ILE A 42 -11.90 2.56 -19.35
C ILE A 42 -11.18 1.82 -18.21
N ASN A 43 -10.32 0.86 -18.55
CA ASN A 43 -9.55 0.11 -17.57
C ASN A 43 -8.55 1.01 -16.84
N LEU A 44 -7.92 1.94 -17.57
CA LEU A 44 -7.01 2.92 -17.00
C LEU A 44 -7.73 3.88 -16.04
N ILE A 45 -8.87 4.43 -16.46
CA ILE A 45 -9.70 5.31 -15.61
C ILE A 45 -10.20 4.56 -14.38
N LEU A 46 -10.64 3.31 -14.54
CA LEU A 46 -11.07 2.46 -13.43
C LEU A 46 -9.93 2.21 -12.43
N ALA A 47 -8.71 1.97 -12.93
CA ALA A 47 -7.51 1.83 -12.08
C ALA A 47 -7.19 3.12 -11.30
N TYR A 48 -7.31 4.30 -11.92
CA TYR A 48 -7.13 5.58 -11.24
C TYR A 48 -8.20 5.85 -10.17
N VAL A 49 -9.46 5.57 -10.49
CA VAL A 49 -10.57 5.71 -9.52
C VAL A 49 -10.38 4.75 -8.35
N PHE A 50 -10.00 3.50 -8.62
CA PHE A 50 -9.76 2.52 -7.58
C PHE A 50 -8.57 2.90 -6.69
N LYS A 51 -7.44 3.33 -7.28
CA LYS A 51 -6.29 3.89 -6.54
C LYS A 51 -6.71 5.06 -5.65
N PHE A 52 -7.54 5.97 -6.16
CA PHE A 52 -8.04 7.12 -5.39
C PHE A 52 -8.92 6.68 -4.22
N VAL A 53 -9.90 5.79 -4.46
CA VAL A 53 -10.79 5.28 -3.41
C VAL A 53 -10.01 4.55 -2.33
N THR A 54 -9.09 3.67 -2.71
CA THR A 54 -8.23 2.96 -1.75
C THR A 54 -7.37 3.94 -0.95
N PHE A 55 -6.81 4.97 -1.60
CA PHE A 55 -6.05 6.01 -0.91
C PHE A 55 -6.89 6.77 0.12
N VAL A 56 -8.10 7.21 -0.25
CA VAL A 56 -9.01 7.93 0.65
C VAL A 56 -9.45 7.04 1.82
N PHE A 57 -9.85 5.79 1.53
CA PHE A 57 -10.22 4.83 2.56
C PHE A 57 -9.09 4.60 3.55
N PHE A 58 -7.87 4.47 3.04
CA PHE A 58 -6.69 4.26 3.87
C PHE A 58 -6.37 5.48 4.75
N SER A 59 -6.39 6.68 4.16
CA SER A 59 -6.23 7.95 4.90
C SER A 59 -7.31 8.12 5.97
N PHE A 60 -8.56 7.75 5.66
CA PHE A 60 -9.66 7.77 6.62
C PHE A 60 -9.42 6.83 7.80
N ILE A 61 -8.97 5.59 7.57
CA ILE A 61 -8.65 4.65 8.65
C ILE A 61 -7.52 5.18 9.55
N ILE A 62 -6.45 5.76 8.97
CA ILE A 62 -5.39 6.40 9.76
C ILE A 62 -5.96 7.52 10.62
N LEU A 63 -6.80 8.37 10.04
CA LEU A 63 -7.40 9.50 10.73
C LEU A 63 -8.33 9.05 11.87
N VAL A 64 -9.11 7.97 11.66
CA VAL A 64 -9.93 7.36 12.71
C VAL A 64 -9.05 6.79 13.82
N TYR A 65 -7.96 6.09 13.47
CA TYR A 65 -7.05 5.50 14.46
C TYR A 65 -6.35 6.56 15.31
N ALA A 66 -5.80 7.60 14.66
CA ALA A 66 -5.19 8.75 15.34
C ALA A 66 -6.22 9.55 16.15
N GLY A 67 -7.42 9.74 15.57
CA GLY A 67 -8.54 10.40 16.21
C GLY A 67 -8.95 9.67 17.49
N LEU A 68 -9.10 8.35 17.44
CA LEU A 68 -9.44 7.52 18.60
C LEU A 68 -8.37 7.61 19.69
N LEU A 69 -7.09 7.61 19.31
CA LEU A 69 -5.98 7.71 20.25
C LEU A 69 -5.99 9.06 21.01
N ILE A 70 -6.42 10.14 20.36
CA ILE A 70 -6.57 11.47 20.97
C ILE A 70 -7.91 11.59 21.73
N LEU A 71 -9.00 11.06 21.18
CA LEU A 71 -10.34 11.16 21.78
C LEU A 71 -10.43 10.39 23.08
N LEU A 72 -9.81 9.22 23.18
CA LEU A 72 -9.94 8.34 24.34
C LEU A 72 -9.51 9.01 25.67
N PRO A 73 -8.32 9.63 25.80
CA PRO A 73 -7.99 10.38 27.00
C PRO A 73 -8.85 11.62 27.18
N LEU A 74 -9.22 12.30 26.09
CA LEU A 74 -10.07 13.49 26.15
C LEU A 74 -11.48 13.17 26.67
N ASP A 75 -12.05 12.03 26.29
CA ASP A 75 -13.34 11.53 26.77
C ASP A 75 -13.30 11.23 28.26
N ILE A 76 -12.23 10.60 28.76
CA ILE A 76 -12.01 10.37 30.19
C ILE A 76 -12.00 11.70 30.95
N MET A 77 -11.28 12.71 30.42
CA MET A 77 -11.25 14.05 31.01
C MET A 77 -12.65 14.67 31.07
N PHE A 78 -13.39 14.62 29.96
CA PHE A 78 -14.75 15.14 29.91
C PHE A 78 -15.67 14.43 30.90
N GLN A 79 -15.53 13.11 31.05
CA GLN A 79 -16.33 12.34 32.00
C GLN A 79 -16.04 12.76 33.45
N VAL A 80 -14.77 12.95 33.82
CA VAL A 80 -14.39 13.47 35.14
C VAL A 80 -14.97 14.86 35.38
N ILE A 81 -14.82 15.77 34.42
CA ILE A 81 -15.38 17.13 34.53
C ILE A 81 -16.89 17.08 34.71
N ARG A 82 -17.59 16.22 33.94
CA ARG A 82 -19.05 16.10 33.99
C ARG A 82 -19.55 15.55 35.32
N ILE A 83 -18.82 14.59 35.93
CA ILE A 83 -19.15 14.06 37.26
C ILE A 83 -19.00 15.16 38.32
N PHE A 84 -17.90 15.90 38.30
CA PHE A 84 -17.66 16.99 39.26
C PHE A 84 -18.66 18.14 39.09
N ALA A 85 -18.93 18.55 37.84
CA ALA A 85 -19.94 19.57 37.54
C ALA A 85 -21.35 19.13 37.98
N GLY A 86 -21.69 17.84 37.84
CA GLY A 86 -22.97 17.29 38.27
C GLY A 86 -23.20 17.30 39.79
N ILE A 87 -22.13 17.38 40.59
CA ILE A 87 -22.18 17.46 42.07
C ILE A 87 -22.28 18.93 42.54
N GLY A 88 -22.34 19.90 41.61
CA GLY A 88 -22.46 21.33 41.92
C GLY A 88 -21.13 22.07 42.08
N PHE A 89 -20.00 21.43 41.72
CA PHE A 89 -18.71 22.13 41.68
C PHE A 89 -18.64 23.12 40.51
N PRO A 90 -17.99 24.29 40.70
CA PRO A 90 -17.71 25.21 39.60
C PRO A 90 -16.92 24.51 38.49
N THR A 91 -17.35 24.73 37.25
CA THR A 91 -16.72 24.14 36.05
C THR A 91 -15.22 24.44 35.95
N VAL A 92 -14.77 25.59 36.46
CA VAL A 92 -13.36 25.99 36.49
C VAL A 92 -12.52 25.05 37.36
N ILE A 93 -13.02 24.67 38.53
CA ILE A 93 -12.31 23.74 39.44
C ILE A 93 -12.37 22.33 38.88
N ALA A 94 -13.53 21.93 38.33
CA ALA A 94 -13.68 20.63 37.67
C ALA A 94 -12.71 20.47 36.48
N ALA A 95 -12.48 21.54 35.70
CA ALA A 95 -11.53 21.55 34.60
C ALA A 95 -10.06 21.38 35.05
N LEU A 96 -9.66 22.02 36.16
CA LEU A 96 -8.33 21.82 36.75
C LEU A 96 -8.11 20.37 37.20
N VAL A 97 -9.10 19.77 37.87
CA VAL A 97 -9.07 18.36 38.26
C VAL A 97 -9.05 17.45 37.03
N GLY A 98 -9.82 17.78 35.99
CA GLY A 98 -9.82 17.09 34.71
C GLY A 98 -8.45 17.09 34.04
N MET A 99 -7.76 18.24 33.98
CA MET A 99 -6.40 18.31 33.45
C MET A 99 -5.41 17.46 34.26
N GLY A 100 -5.53 17.44 35.59
CA GLY A 100 -4.72 16.55 36.44
C GLY A 100 -4.99 15.07 36.16
N ALA A 101 -6.26 14.69 35.99
CA ALA A 101 -6.65 13.33 35.63
C ALA A 101 -6.12 12.93 34.24
N LEU A 102 -6.21 13.83 33.25
CA LEU A 102 -5.65 13.62 31.91
C LEU A 102 -4.13 13.40 31.97
N GLY A 103 -3.42 14.22 32.75
CA GLY A 103 -1.98 14.08 32.96
C GLY A 103 -1.61 12.74 33.62
N TYR A 104 -2.39 12.29 34.60
CA TYR A 104 -2.19 10.99 35.25
C TYR A 104 -2.43 9.81 34.30
N VAL A 105 -3.48 9.87 33.48
CA VAL A 105 -3.75 8.87 32.45
C VAL A 105 -2.62 8.84 31.42
N GLY A 106 -2.17 10.01 30.96
CA GLY A 106 -1.01 10.12 30.07
C GLY A 106 0.26 9.50 30.65
N TYR A 107 0.53 9.72 31.94
CA TYR A 107 1.66 9.12 32.64
C TYR A 107 1.55 7.59 32.74
N LYS A 108 0.35 7.06 33.01
CA LYS A 108 0.09 5.61 33.02
C LYS A 108 0.28 4.97 31.65
N VAL A 109 -0.16 5.64 30.58
CA VAL A 109 0.05 5.18 29.20
C VAL A 109 1.54 5.18 28.85
N TYR A 110 2.28 6.22 29.26
CA TYR A 110 3.73 6.30 29.06
C TYR A 110 4.50 5.17 29.76
N LEU A 111 4.07 4.78 30.97
CA LEU A 111 4.62 3.66 31.73
C LEU A 111 4.33 2.27 31.13
N ALA A 112 3.47 2.17 30.10
CA ALA A 112 3.15 0.93 29.42
C ALA A 112 3.88 0.84 28.05
N PRO A 113 5.18 0.50 28.02
CA PRO A 113 5.98 0.50 26.79
C PRO A 113 5.46 -0.49 25.74
N ALA A 114 4.79 -1.56 26.17
CA ALA A 114 4.17 -2.53 25.27
C ALA A 114 3.02 -1.92 24.44
N LEU A 115 2.22 -1.03 25.04
CA LEU A 115 1.09 -0.38 24.36
C LEU A 115 1.58 0.61 23.31
N TYR A 116 2.52 1.47 23.69
CA TYR A 116 3.14 2.43 22.76
C TYR A 116 3.80 1.71 21.58
N LYS A 117 4.58 0.65 21.84
CA LYS A 117 5.27 -0.09 20.80
C LYS A 117 4.29 -0.73 19.82
N LEU A 118 3.19 -1.31 20.32
CA LEU A 118 2.17 -1.94 19.49
C LEU A 118 1.44 -0.92 18.60
N VAL A 119 1.09 0.25 19.14
CA VAL A 119 0.50 1.35 18.37
C VAL A 119 1.43 1.80 17.24
N PHE A 120 2.72 1.99 17.53
CA PHE A 120 3.71 2.40 16.55
C PHE A 120 3.96 1.33 15.48
N ASP A 121 4.03 0.06 15.88
CA ASP A 121 4.26 -1.06 14.97
C ASP A 121 3.08 -1.23 14.00
N VAL A 122 1.85 -1.15 14.51
CA VAL A 122 0.63 -1.15 13.69
C VAL A 122 0.62 0.04 12.73
N GLY A 123 0.97 1.24 13.19
CA GLY A 123 1.07 2.43 12.35
C GLY A 123 2.12 2.30 11.24
N TYR A 124 3.28 1.76 11.57
CA TYR A 124 4.37 1.52 10.62
C TYR A 124 3.98 0.47 9.57
N GLN A 125 3.40 -0.65 10.00
CA GLN A 125 2.88 -1.68 9.08
C GLN A 125 1.79 -1.14 8.17
N LEU A 126 0.93 -0.23 8.66
CA LEU A 126 -0.05 0.45 7.82
C LEU A 126 0.68 1.23 6.70
N ILE A 127 1.63 2.10 7.04
CA ILE A 127 2.36 2.91 6.06
C ILE A 127 3.06 2.02 5.02
N GLU A 128 3.70 0.95 5.46
CA GLU A 128 4.38 0.02 4.58
C GLU A 128 3.40 -0.69 3.64
N PHE A 129 2.25 -1.11 4.16
CA PHE A 129 1.16 -1.67 3.37
C PHE A 129 0.62 -0.68 2.33
N THR A 130 0.47 0.61 2.68
CA THR A 130 0.07 1.65 1.71
C THR A 130 1.07 1.75 0.58
N ARG A 131 2.37 1.81 0.90
CA ARG A 131 3.43 1.96 -0.10
C ARG A 131 3.46 0.77 -1.06
N LEU A 132 3.26 -0.44 -0.55
CA LEU A 132 3.15 -1.65 -1.37
C LEU A 132 1.94 -1.60 -2.30
N GLN A 133 0.79 -1.15 -1.82
CA GLN A 133 -0.40 -0.99 -2.65
C GLN A 133 -0.20 0.07 -3.75
N LEU A 134 0.33 1.25 -3.40
CA LEU A 134 0.63 2.31 -4.38
C LEU A 134 1.57 1.81 -5.47
N ARG A 135 2.66 1.13 -5.11
CA ARG A 135 3.63 0.60 -6.06
C ARG A 135 3.01 -0.44 -7.00
N ARG A 136 2.13 -1.30 -6.50
CA ARG A 136 1.42 -2.28 -7.33
C ARG A 136 0.48 -1.61 -8.34
N PHE A 137 -0.17 -0.51 -7.97
CA PHE A 137 -0.95 0.30 -8.91
C PHE A 137 -0.07 1.06 -9.92
N ASP A 138 1.07 1.59 -9.50
CA ASP A 138 1.99 2.28 -10.41
C ASP A 138 2.58 1.31 -11.46
N ASP A 139 2.90 0.07 -11.09
CA ASP A 139 3.35 -0.99 -12.03
C ASP A 139 2.25 -1.35 -13.05
N LEU A 140 0.98 -1.41 -12.63
CA LEU A 140 -0.17 -1.64 -13.52
C LEU A 140 -0.36 -0.48 -14.52
N ILE A 141 -0.17 0.76 -14.06
CA ILE A 141 -0.28 1.95 -14.92
C ILE A 141 0.90 2.00 -15.90
N ALA A 142 2.12 1.69 -15.44
CA ALA A 142 3.32 1.65 -16.28
C ALA A 142 3.23 0.56 -17.37
N ALA A 143 2.72 -0.63 -17.03
CA ALA A 143 2.50 -1.72 -17.98
C ALA A 143 1.50 -1.35 -19.10
N GLU A 144 0.48 -0.55 -18.77
CA GLU A 144 -0.49 -0.07 -19.76
C GLU A 144 0.02 1.13 -20.58
N GLN A 145 0.96 1.93 -20.06
CA GLN A 145 1.56 3.06 -20.81
C GLN A 145 2.75 2.65 -21.70
N GLY A 146 3.49 1.59 -21.36
CA GLY A 146 4.62 1.06 -22.14
C GLY A 146 4.25 0.32 -23.43
N GLY A 147 2.96 0.06 -23.67
CA GLY A 147 2.44 -0.59 -24.89
C GLY A 147 2.26 0.35 -26.10
N LYS A 148 2.69 1.62 -26.01
CA LYS A 148 2.68 2.59 -27.10
C LYS A 148 4.10 2.86 -27.61
N GLY A 149 4.68 1.84 -28.24
CA GLY A 149 5.92 1.91 -29.02
C GLY A 149 5.78 1.11 -30.31
#